data_AF-A0A139I7C6-F1
#
_entry.id   AF-A0A139I7C6-F1
#
_cell.length_a   1.000
_cell.length_b   1.000
_cell.length_c   1.000
_cell.angle_alpha   90.00
_cell.angle_beta   90.00
_cell.angle_gamma   90.00
#
_symmetry.space_group_name_H-M   'P 1'
#
loop_
_entity.id
_entity.type
_entity.pdbx_description
1 polymer ?
#
loop_
_entity_poly.entity_id
_entity_poly.type
_entity_poly.pdbx_seq_one_letter_code
_entity_poly.pdbx_strand_id
1 'polypeptide(L)'
;MADKFEKARGLIYAAHDEDPNKHSKADGTEMPYETHYSQKMESYLHKRAPDASDVLKLAICGQHFRRWEVRRDSFKDGRLGYHSWRTHLKQRQAKLVGDILEQSGYAAEDVQRCRALIGKEGLKQGEEEVQLLEDVACLVFLDDQFEEFKEKHDEPKIISILQKTWGKMSQEGHDMALQLPMTEECKALVGKALAPGYMTHWSISEDHLGSSAVQHSIPPRQRSCGSIAGSVCNTTKPVYVVLVLVQGV
;
A
#
# COMPACT_ATOMS: atom_id res chain seq x y z
N MET A 1 -23.00 -0.92 -27.05
CA MET A 1 -21.82 -0.12 -26.66
C MET A 1 -21.54 -0.50 -25.23
N ALA A 2 -20.36 -1.02 -24.90
CA ALA A 2 -20.01 -1.21 -23.50
C ALA A 2 -20.09 0.16 -22.81
N ASP A 3 -20.71 0.20 -21.64
CA ASP A 3 -20.74 1.38 -20.80
C ASP A 3 -19.30 1.90 -20.57
N LYS A 4 -19.10 3.22 -20.57
CA LYS A 4 -17.78 3.85 -20.39
C LYS A 4 -17.10 3.36 -19.11
N PHE A 5 -17.91 3.09 -18.08
CA PHE A 5 -17.46 2.51 -16.82
C PHE A 5 -16.87 1.11 -17.02
N GLU A 6 -17.63 0.20 -17.64
CA GLU A 6 -17.16 -1.18 -17.90
C GLU A 6 -15.91 -1.22 -18.78
N LYS A 7 -15.81 -0.31 -19.76
CA LYS A 7 -14.60 -0.17 -20.57
C LYS A 7 -13.40 0.25 -19.72
N ALA A 8 -13.53 1.30 -18.91
CA ALA A 8 -12.45 1.79 -18.06
C ALA A 8 -12.03 0.74 -17.02
N ARG A 9 -13.01 0.14 -16.33
CA ARG A 9 -12.79 -0.92 -15.35
C ARG A 9 -12.08 -2.12 -15.98
N GLY A 10 -12.52 -2.57 -17.16
CA GLY A 10 -11.89 -3.66 -17.91
C GLY A 10 -10.42 -3.38 -18.27
N LEU A 11 -10.10 -2.15 -18.70
CA LEU A 11 -8.71 -1.75 -18.98
C LEU A 11 -7.85 -1.70 -17.71
N ILE A 12 -8.40 -1.26 -16.58
CA ILE A 12 -7.71 -1.27 -15.29
C ILE A 12 -7.38 -2.71 -14.88
N TYR A 13 -8.37 -3.61 -14.92
CA TYR A 13 -8.20 -5.01 -14.54
C TYR A 13 -7.26 -5.77 -15.48
N ALA A 14 -7.34 -5.54 -16.80
CA ALA A 14 -6.42 -6.13 -17.75
C ALA A 14 -4.96 -5.78 -17.43
N ALA A 15 -4.70 -4.56 -16.97
CA ALA A 15 -3.36 -4.18 -16.53
C ALA A 15 -3.00 -4.81 -15.18
N HIS A 16 -3.92 -4.88 -14.20
CA HIS A 16 -3.66 -5.56 -12.92
C HIS A 16 -3.33 -7.05 -13.11
N ASP A 17 -3.92 -7.69 -14.12
CA ASP A 17 -3.66 -9.09 -14.46
C ASP A 17 -2.23 -9.33 -14.99
N GLU A 18 -1.52 -8.27 -15.38
CA GLU A 18 -0.10 -8.33 -15.75
C GLU A 18 0.83 -8.42 -14.52
N ASP A 19 0.33 -8.28 -13.28
CA ASP A 19 1.14 -8.39 -12.07
C ASP A 19 1.76 -9.80 -11.95
N PRO A 20 3.11 -9.92 -11.96
CA PRO A 20 3.78 -11.20 -11.82
C PRO A 20 3.66 -11.77 -10.40
N ASN A 21 3.38 -10.95 -9.38
CA ASN A 21 3.19 -11.40 -8.01
C ASN A 21 1.83 -12.08 -7.87
N LYS A 22 1.78 -13.15 -7.07
CA LYS A 22 0.58 -13.98 -6.92
C LYS A 22 0.07 -13.97 -5.48
N HIS A 23 -1.25 -13.90 -5.34
CA HIS A 23 -1.97 -14.17 -4.11
C HIS A 23 -2.58 -15.58 -4.19
N SER A 24 -2.35 -16.39 -3.16
CA SER A 24 -2.93 -17.72 -3.04
C SER A 24 -4.28 -17.65 -2.32
N LYS A 25 -5.33 -18.12 -2.97
CA LYS A 25 -6.67 -18.21 -2.39
C LYS A 25 -6.78 -19.41 -1.45
N ALA A 26 -7.83 -19.42 -0.63
CA ALA A 26 -8.13 -20.51 0.29
C ALA A 26 -8.39 -21.87 -0.41
N ASP A 27 -8.82 -21.86 -1.68
CA ASP A 27 -9.01 -23.06 -2.50
C ASP A 27 -7.71 -23.56 -3.17
N GLY A 28 -6.57 -22.92 -2.89
CA GLY A 28 -5.27 -23.25 -3.44
C GLY A 28 -5.00 -22.68 -4.85
N THR A 29 -5.95 -21.98 -5.46
CA THR A 29 -5.72 -21.29 -6.73
C THR A 29 -4.94 -19.99 -6.53
N GLU A 30 -4.24 -19.54 -7.57
CA GLU A 30 -3.47 -18.30 -7.54
C GLU A 30 -4.07 -17.25 -8.47
N MET A 31 -3.94 -15.98 -8.10
CA MET A 31 -4.31 -14.85 -8.94
C MET A 31 -3.28 -13.71 -8.84
N PRO A 32 -3.17 -12.83 -9.84
CA PRO A 32 -2.34 -11.63 -9.76
C PRO A 32 -2.65 -10.80 -8.51
N TYR A 33 -1.63 -10.31 -7.80
CA TYR A 33 -1.82 -9.66 -6.51
C TYR A 33 -2.62 -8.36 -6.64
N GLU A 34 -2.31 -7.49 -7.61
CA GLU A 34 -3.11 -6.25 -7.76
C GLU A 34 -4.56 -6.52 -8.18
N THR A 35 -4.85 -7.61 -8.89
CA THR A 35 -6.23 -8.04 -9.16
C THR A 35 -6.94 -8.42 -7.86
N HIS A 36 -6.28 -9.17 -6.96
CA HIS A 36 -6.82 -9.51 -5.63
C HIS A 36 -7.07 -8.26 -4.80
N TYR A 37 -6.07 -7.37 -4.72
CA TYR A 37 -6.18 -6.12 -3.98
C TYR A 37 -7.35 -5.26 -4.49
N SER A 38 -7.47 -5.08 -5.80
CA SER A 38 -8.55 -4.30 -6.42
C SER A 38 -9.93 -4.91 -6.13
N GLN A 39 -10.06 -6.24 -6.13
CA GLN A 39 -11.32 -6.92 -5.77
C GLN A 39 -11.71 -6.70 -4.30
N LYS A 40 -10.73 -6.72 -3.38
CA LYS A 40 -10.96 -6.41 -1.96
C LYS A 40 -11.37 -4.94 -1.78
N MET A 41 -10.70 -4.02 -2.46
CA MET A 41 -11.03 -2.59 -2.50
C MET A 41 -12.48 -2.36 -2.96
N GLU A 42 -12.90 -2.97 -4.07
CA GLU A 42 -14.29 -2.88 -4.55
C GLU A 42 -15.30 -3.49 -3.56
N SER A 43 -14.97 -4.63 -2.94
CA SER A 43 -15.84 -5.27 -1.94
C SER A 43 -16.09 -4.36 -0.73
N TYR A 44 -15.06 -3.70 -0.21
CA TYR A 44 -15.20 -2.77 0.90
C TYR A 44 -15.91 -1.48 0.51
N LEU A 45 -15.65 -0.95 -0.70
CA LEU A 45 -16.42 0.17 -1.24
C LEU A 45 -17.91 -0.17 -1.29
N HIS A 46 -18.28 -1.34 -1.82
CA HIS A 46 -19.68 -1.74 -1.95
C HIS A 46 -20.38 -1.86 -0.59
N LYS A 47 -19.68 -2.35 0.45
CA LYS A 47 -20.20 -2.39 1.82
C LYS A 47 -20.38 -0.99 2.43
N ARG A 48 -19.46 -0.07 2.13
CA ARG A 48 -19.38 1.28 2.72
C ARG A 48 -20.29 2.31 2.03
N ALA A 49 -20.39 2.24 0.71
CA ALA A 49 -21.15 3.14 -0.15
C ALA A 49 -21.52 2.44 -1.46
N PRO A 50 -22.61 1.64 -1.47
CA PRO A 50 -23.04 0.90 -2.67
C PRO A 50 -23.37 1.82 -3.85
N ASP A 51 -23.82 3.05 -3.55
CA ASP A 51 -24.21 4.06 -4.53
C ASP A 51 -23.06 5.02 -4.92
N ALA A 52 -21.80 4.65 -4.63
CA ALA A 52 -20.62 5.43 -4.99
C ALA A 52 -20.59 5.79 -6.49
N SER A 53 -20.06 6.97 -6.80
CA SER A 53 -19.90 7.45 -8.18
C SER A 53 -19.01 6.50 -9.00
N ASP A 54 -19.22 6.44 -10.31
CA ASP A 54 -18.37 5.66 -11.22
C ASP A 54 -16.90 6.08 -11.11
N VAL A 55 -16.65 7.38 -10.96
CA VAL A 55 -15.30 7.93 -10.84
C VAL A 55 -14.61 7.44 -9.56
N LEU A 56 -15.33 7.39 -8.43
CA LEU A 56 -14.82 6.83 -7.19
C LEU A 56 -14.57 5.32 -7.30
N LYS A 57 -15.50 4.57 -7.90
CA LYS A 57 -15.33 3.13 -8.16
C LYS A 57 -14.07 2.85 -8.99
N LEU A 58 -13.82 3.62 -10.04
CA LEU A 58 -12.61 3.49 -10.86
C LEU A 58 -11.34 3.92 -10.10
N ALA A 59 -11.40 4.97 -9.28
CA ALA A 59 -10.28 5.38 -8.44
C ALA A 59 -9.91 4.32 -7.39
N ILE A 60 -10.92 3.65 -6.82
CA ILE A 60 -10.78 2.51 -5.89
C ILE A 60 -10.09 1.33 -6.59
N CYS A 61 -10.53 0.96 -7.79
CA CYS A 61 -9.86 -0.06 -8.60
C CYS A 61 -8.40 0.33 -8.91
N GLY A 62 -8.16 1.61 -9.19
CA GLY A 62 -6.88 2.15 -9.62
C GLY A 62 -5.90 2.53 -8.50
N GLN A 63 -6.25 2.35 -7.21
CA GLN A 63 -5.44 2.88 -6.10
C GLN A 63 -4.01 2.36 -6.11
N HIS A 64 -3.81 1.06 -6.38
CA HIS A 64 -2.49 0.44 -6.50
C HIS A 64 -2.11 0.11 -7.96
N PHE A 65 -2.64 0.86 -8.92
CA PHE A 65 -2.41 0.61 -10.35
C PHE A 65 -0.92 0.46 -10.72
N ARG A 66 -0.56 -0.68 -11.30
CA ARG A 66 0.82 -0.98 -11.74
C ARG A 66 1.89 -0.72 -10.67
N ARG A 67 1.57 -0.96 -9.40
CA ARG A 67 2.47 -0.68 -8.29
C ARG A 67 3.72 -1.56 -8.30
N TRP A 68 3.60 -2.83 -8.70
CA TRP A 68 4.71 -3.79 -8.75
C TRP A 68 5.87 -3.33 -9.65
N GLU A 69 5.59 -2.46 -10.63
CA GLU A 69 6.59 -1.90 -11.55
C GLU A 69 7.54 -0.92 -10.85
N VAL A 70 7.16 -0.37 -9.69
CA VAL A 70 7.99 0.57 -8.92
C VAL A 70 8.38 -0.08 -7.60
N ARG A 71 9.50 -0.81 -7.61
CA ARG A 71 10.00 -1.54 -6.43
C ARG A 71 10.39 -0.59 -5.30
N ARG A 72 10.14 -0.99 -4.04
CA ARG A 72 10.52 -0.17 -2.87
C ARG A 72 12.04 0.06 -2.78
N ASP A 73 12.84 -0.93 -3.15
CA ASP A 73 14.32 -0.86 -3.10
C ASP A 73 14.93 0.09 -4.16
N SER A 74 14.14 0.60 -5.11
CA SER A 74 14.58 1.64 -6.05
C SER A 74 14.69 3.05 -5.44
N PHE A 75 14.26 3.21 -4.17
CA PHE A 75 14.34 4.46 -3.40
C PHE A 75 15.18 4.24 -2.14
N LYS A 76 15.83 5.31 -1.65
CA LYS A 76 16.63 5.26 -0.43
C LYS A 76 15.88 4.64 0.76
N ASP A 77 16.61 4.00 1.65
CA ASP A 77 16.03 3.48 2.89
C ASP A 77 15.61 4.61 3.84
N GLY A 78 14.86 4.23 4.87
CA GLY A 78 14.36 5.16 5.89
C GLY A 78 13.12 5.94 5.48
N ARG A 79 12.68 6.80 6.40
CA ARG A 79 11.40 7.52 6.33
C ARG A 79 11.29 8.42 5.09
N LEU A 80 12.34 9.17 4.78
CA LEU A 80 12.33 10.11 3.65
C LEU A 80 12.23 9.39 2.29
N GLY A 81 13.01 8.34 2.09
CA GLY A 81 12.96 7.57 0.84
C GLY A 81 11.63 6.83 0.67
N TYR A 82 11.05 6.34 1.77
CA TYR A 82 9.69 5.79 1.75
C TYR A 82 8.65 6.83 1.31
N HIS A 83 8.69 8.06 1.86
CA HIS A 83 7.73 9.12 1.50
C HIS A 83 7.88 9.55 0.04
N SER A 84 9.12 9.61 -0.45
CA SER A 84 9.40 9.88 -1.87
C SER A 84 8.81 8.79 -2.76
N TRP A 85 9.02 7.51 -2.43
CA TRP A 85 8.44 6.38 -3.17
C TRP A 85 6.92 6.42 -3.20
N ARG A 86 6.28 6.68 -2.05
CA ARG A 86 4.82 6.80 -1.95
C ARG A 86 4.26 7.96 -2.76
N THR A 87 4.94 9.10 -2.74
CA THR A 87 4.54 10.28 -3.52
C THR A 87 4.64 9.99 -5.01
N HIS A 88 5.72 9.34 -5.44
CA HIS A 88 5.90 8.91 -6.82
C HIS A 88 4.80 7.95 -7.27
N LEU A 89 4.50 6.92 -6.46
CA LEU A 89 3.46 5.93 -6.76
C LEU A 89 2.11 6.59 -7.03
N LYS A 90 1.60 7.40 -6.10
CA LYS A 90 0.27 8.00 -6.25
C LYS A 90 0.16 8.93 -7.44
N GLN A 91 1.22 9.69 -7.76
CA GLN A 91 1.27 10.55 -8.95
C GLN A 91 1.23 9.73 -10.24
N ARG A 92 2.02 8.66 -10.29
CA ARG A 92 2.05 7.74 -11.44
C ARG A 92 0.71 7.05 -11.64
N GLN A 93 0.14 6.52 -10.56
CA GLN A 93 -1.15 5.82 -10.55
C GLN A 93 -2.28 6.75 -11.01
N ALA A 94 -2.38 7.94 -10.42
CA ALA A 94 -3.35 8.96 -10.82
C ALA A 94 -3.25 9.27 -12.32
N LYS A 95 -2.02 9.51 -12.81
CA LYS A 95 -1.80 9.78 -14.24
C LYS A 95 -2.31 8.63 -15.11
N LEU A 96 -1.82 7.42 -14.89
CA LEU A 96 -2.11 6.27 -15.76
C LEU A 96 -3.58 5.88 -15.76
N VAL A 97 -4.23 5.89 -14.59
CA VAL A 97 -5.66 5.61 -14.49
C VAL A 97 -6.48 6.72 -15.14
N GLY A 98 -6.08 7.99 -14.96
CA GLY A 98 -6.71 9.11 -15.66
C GLY A 98 -6.61 8.98 -17.19
N ASP A 99 -5.47 8.51 -17.72
CA ASP A 99 -5.30 8.26 -19.16
C ASP A 99 -6.26 7.14 -19.65
N ILE A 100 -6.55 6.13 -18.82
CA ILE A 100 -7.56 5.09 -19.12
C ILE A 100 -8.98 5.67 -19.15
N LEU A 101 -9.33 6.55 -18.21
CA LEU A 101 -10.65 7.20 -18.20
C LEU A 101 -10.84 8.06 -19.45
N GLU A 102 -9.83 8.83 -19.85
CA GLU A 102 -9.85 9.64 -21.08
C GLU A 102 -10.07 8.76 -22.32
N GLN A 103 -9.31 7.67 -22.45
CA GLN A 103 -9.48 6.68 -23.54
C GLN A 103 -10.86 6.00 -23.52
N SER A 104 -11.51 5.96 -22.36
CA SER A 104 -12.83 5.35 -22.18
C SER A 104 -13.98 6.34 -22.42
N GLY A 105 -13.68 7.61 -22.68
CA GLY A 105 -14.66 8.64 -23.03
C GLY A 105 -15.21 9.44 -21.86
N TYR A 106 -14.53 9.44 -20.70
CA TYR A 106 -14.87 10.33 -19.58
C TYR A 106 -14.49 11.78 -19.91
N ALA A 107 -15.27 12.73 -19.38
CA ALA A 107 -15.00 14.15 -19.54
C ALA A 107 -13.74 14.55 -18.74
N ALA A 108 -13.12 15.68 -19.10
CA ALA A 108 -11.92 16.17 -18.44
C ALA A 108 -12.12 16.35 -16.92
N GLU A 109 -13.29 16.81 -16.49
CA GLU A 109 -13.63 16.99 -15.07
C GLU A 109 -13.59 15.65 -14.29
N ASP A 110 -14.18 14.59 -14.85
CA ASP A 110 -14.16 13.25 -14.27
C ASP A 110 -12.74 12.66 -14.21
N VAL A 111 -11.94 12.89 -15.26
CA VAL A 111 -10.53 12.45 -15.32
C VAL A 111 -9.71 13.15 -14.23
N GLN A 112 -9.87 14.46 -14.07
CA GLN A 112 -9.18 15.20 -13.00
C GLN A 112 -9.67 14.77 -11.62
N ARG A 113 -10.96 14.50 -11.47
CA ARG A 113 -11.53 13.99 -10.23
C ARG A 113 -10.92 12.65 -9.83
N CYS A 114 -10.82 11.70 -10.78
CA CYS A 114 -10.17 10.40 -10.54
C CYS A 114 -8.70 10.56 -10.13
N ARG A 115 -7.96 11.45 -10.80
CA ARG A 115 -6.56 11.76 -10.48
C ARG A 115 -6.42 12.30 -9.06
N ALA A 116 -7.28 13.25 -8.67
CA ALA A 116 -7.27 13.83 -7.33
C ALA A 116 -7.57 12.79 -6.23
N LEU A 117 -8.55 11.90 -6.48
CA LEU A 117 -8.90 10.80 -5.57
C LEU A 117 -7.71 9.85 -5.34
N ILE A 118 -7.08 9.36 -6.41
CA ILE A 118 -5.91 8.47 -6.30
C ILE A 118 -4.71 9.22 -5.67
N GLY A 119 -4.54 10.49 -6.01
CA GLY A 119 -3.53 11.38 -5.43
C GLY A 119 -3.74 11.73 -3.95
N LYS A 120 -4.92 11.40 -3.40
CA LYS A 120 -5.36 11.72 -2.04
C LYS A 120 -5.41 13.23 -1.77
N GLU A 121 -5.77 14.01 -2.78
CA GLU A 121 -5.93 15.46 -2.68
C GLU A 121 -7.23 15.76 -1.94
N GLY A 122 -7.20 16.55 -0.87
CA GLY A 122 -8.39 16.84 -0.06
C GLY A 122 -8.55 16.00 1.22
N LEU A 123 -7.70 14.98 1.43
CA LEU A 123 -7.80 14.10 2.62
C LEU A 123 -7.64 14.90 3.93
N LYS A 124 -6.67 15.80 4.00
CA LYS A 124 -6.46 16.65 5.20
C LYS A 124 -7.61 17.62 5.45
N GLN A 125 -8.38 17.93 4.40
CA GLN A 125 -9.54 18.81 4.43
C GLN A 125 -10.83 18.04 4.74
N GLY A 126 -10.78 16.71 4.86
CA GLY A 126 -11.94 15.87 5.13
C GLY A 126 -12.91 15.78 3.96
N GLU A 127 -12.41 15.86 2.73
CA GLU A 127 -13.27 15.75 1.54
C GLU A 127 -13.83 14.33 1.41
N GLU A 128 -15.14 14.23 1.21
CA GLU A 128 -15.94 13.03 1.48
C GLU A 128 -15.48 11.79 0.70
N GLU A 129 -15.37 11.87 -0.63
CA GLU A 129 -15.01 10.68 -1.41
C GLU A 129 -13.53 10.30 -1.23
N VAL A 130 -12.66 11.28 -0.95
CA VAL A 130 -11.23 11.01 -0.65
C VAL A 130 -11.09 10.30 0.69
N GLN A 131 -11.86 10.75 1.69
CA GLN A 131 -11.95 10.11 3.00
C GLN A 131 -12.48 8.68 2.85
N LEU A 132 -13.52 8.48 2.03
CA LEU A 132 -14.06 7.16 1.73
C LEU A 132 -13.00 6.24 1.10
N LEU A 133 -12.24 6.74 0.12
CA LEU A 133 -11.15 5.98 -0.50
C LEU A 133 -10.07 5.61 0.52
N GLU A 134 -9.75 6.51 1.47
CA GLU A 134 -8.80 6.22 2.54
C GLU A 134 -9.34 5.18 3.54
N ASP A 135 -10.61 5.28 3.92
CA ASP A 135 -11.26 4.29 4.79
C ASP A 135 -11.19 2.90 4.16
N VAL A 136 -11.60 2.77 2.90
CA VAL A 136 -11.56 1.49 2.16
C VAL A 136 -10.14 0.93 2.09
N ALA A 137 -9.14 1.77 1.81
CA ALA A 137 -7.75 1.33 1.79
C ALA A 137 -7.26 0.85 3.16
N CYS A 138 -7.64 1.54 4.24
CA CYS A 138 -7.30 1.14 5.60
C CYS A 138 -8.00 -0.15 6.01
N LEU A 139 -9.26 -0.36 5.60
CA LEU A 139 -9.99 -1.60 5.82
C LEU A 139 -9.30 -2.78 5.11
N VAL A 140 -8.89 -2.60 3.85
CA VAL A 140 -8.14 -3.64 3.12
C VAL A 140 -6.78 -3.93 3.78
N PHE A 141 -6.07 -2.92 4.27
CA PHE A 141 -4.84 -3.14 5.07
C PHE A 141 -5.10 -4.06 6.27
N LEU A 142 -6.10 -3.69 7.07
CA LEU A 142 -6.42 -4.37 8.33
C LEU A 142 -6.91 -5.80 8.12
N ASP A 143 -7.66 -6.05 7.05
CA ASP A 143 -8.24 -7.35 6.73
C ASP A 143 -7.26 -8.28 5.97
N ASP A 144 -6.45 -7.74 5.06
CA ASP A 144 -5.70 -8.56 4.10
C ASP A 144 -4.19 -8.62 4.38
N GLN A 145 -3.63 -7.57 4.97
CA GLN A 145 -2.18 -7.37 5.04
C GLN A 145 -1.65 -7.30 6.48
N PHE A 146 -2.50 -7.05 7.46
CA PHE A 146 -2.07 -6.76 8.82
C PHE A 146 -1.41 -7.96 9.51
N GLU A 147 -1.92 -9.18 9.31
CA GLU A 147 -1.33 -10.39 9.90
C GLU A 147 0.12 -10.58 9.41
N GLU A 148 0.36 -10.52 8.09
CA GLU A 148 1.73 -10.63 7.55
C GLU A 148 2.61 -9.44 7.95
N PHE A 149 2.02 -8.25 8.10
CA PHE A 149 2.72 -7.07 8.60
C PHE A 149 3.20 -7.26 10.04
N LYS A 150 2.37 -7.86 10.91
CA LYS A 150 2.71 -8.19 12.31
C LYS A 150 3.94 -9.10 12.38
N GLU A 151 4.02 -10.13 11.53
CA GLU A 151 5.14 -11.09 11.53
C GLU A 151 6.50 -10.48 11.19
N LYS A 152 6.52 -9.30 10.57
CA LYS A 152 7.74 -8.65 10.06
C LYS A 152 8.24 -7.50 10.91
N HIS A 153 7.52 -7.12 11.96
CA HIS A 153 7.77 -5.89 12.70
C HIS A 153 7.66 -6.08 14.20
N ASP A 154 8.38 -5.24 14.95
CA ASP A 154 8.26 -5.19 16.40
C ASP A 154 6.94 -4.52 16.83
N GLU A 155 6.49 -4.82 18.05
CA GLU A 155 5.25 -4.26 18.60
C GLU A 155 5.22 -2.71 18.57
N PRO A 156 6.27 -1.97 18.99
CA PRO A 156 6.27 -0.51 18.92
C PRO A 156 6.00 0.04 17.51
N LYS A 157 6.61 -0.58 16.49
CA LYS A 157 6.35 -0.25 15.10
C LYS A 157 4.92 -0.56 14.73
N ILE A 158 4.42 -1.75 15.06
CA ILE A 158 3.04 -2.16 14.77
C ILE A 158 2.03 -1.17 15.34
N ILE A 159 2.19 -0.79 16.61
CA ILE A 159 1.24 0.11 17.26
C ILE A 159 1.30 1.52 16.66
N SER A 160 2.51 2.05 16.41
CA SER A 160 2.64 3.35 15.73
C SER A 160 1.98 3.36 14.35
N ILE A 161 1.94 2.21 13.69
CA ILE A 161 1.27 2.03 12.39
C ILE A 161 -0.24 1.97 12.59
N LEU A 162 -0.76 1.14 13.48
CA LEU A 162 -2.20 1.08 13.76
C LEU A 162 -2.79 2.44 14.16
N GLN A 163 -2.10 3.20 15.00
CA GLN A 163 -2.52 4.56 15.38
C GLN A 163 -2.58 5.52 14.18
N LYS A 164 -1.59 5.44 13.27
CA LYS A 164 -1.59 6.23 12.04
C LYS A 164 -2.65 5.78 11.04
N THR A 165 -2.96 4.48 10.97
CA THR A 165 -4.09 3.97 10.19
C THR A 165 -5.39 4.56 10.73
N TRP A 166 -5.62 4.43 12.05
CA TRP A 166 -6.83 4.94 12.69
C TRP A 166 -7.01 6.44 12.53
N GLY A 167 -5.94 7.23 12.71
CA GLY A 167 -6.00 8.69 12.60
C GLY A 167 -6.32 9.22 11.20
N LYS A 168 -6.30 8.38 10.17
CA LYS A 168 -6.66 8.73 8.79
C LYS A 168 -8.08 8.33 8.42
N MET A 169 -8.72 7.51 9.24
CA MET A 169 -10.04 6.95 8.95
C MET A 169 -11.15 7.82 9.56
N SER A 170 -12.31 7.81 8.92
CA SER A 170 -13.53 8.37 9.48
C SER A 170 -14.08 7.49 10.61
N GLN A 171 -15.05 8.02 11.37
CA GLN A 171 -15.75 7.24 12.39
C GLN A 171 -16.41 5.99 11.80
N GLU A 172 -17.05 6.09 10.65
CA GLU A 172 -17.68 4.94 10.00
C GLU A 172 -16.64 3.91 9.52
N GLY A 173 -15.47 4.39 9.08
CA GLY A 173 -14.32 3.53 8.81
C GLY A 173 -13.86 2.76 10.05
N HIS A 174 -13.81 3.42 11.22
CA HIS A 174 -13.50 2.75 12.50
C HIS A 174 -14.55 1.70 12.85
N ASP A 175 -15.83 2.04 12.70
CA ASP A 175 -16.93 1.14 13.03
C ASP A 175 -16.87 -0.13 12.18
N MET A 176 -16.56 -0.01 10.88
CA MET A 176 -16.32 -1.15 10.00
C MET A 176 -15.06 -1.94 10.38
N ALA A 177 -13.96 -1.26 10.74
CA ALA A 177 -12.71 -1.92 11.12
C ALA A 177 -12.86 -2.79 12.38
N LEU A 178 -13.67 -2.36 13.34
CA LEU A 178 -13.96 -3.11 14.56
C LEU A 178 -14.77 -4.40 14.31
N GLN A 179 -15.41 -4.53 13.16
CA GLN A 179 -16.15 -5.74 12.75
C GLN A 179 -15.32 -6.70 11.88
N LEU A 180 -14.07 -6.36 11.57
CA LEU A 180 -13.23 -7.21 10.72
C LEU A 180 -12.89 -8.53 11.42
N PRO A 181 -12.91 -9.66 10.67
CA PRO A 181 -12.40 -10.92 11.18
C PRO A 181 -10.88 -10.81 11.35
N MET A 182 -10.41 -10.86 12.59
CA MET A 182 -8.99 -10.82 12.93
C MET A 182 -8.64 -11.97 13.88
N THR A 183 -7.38 -12.41 13.86
CA THR A 183 -6.83 -13.28 14.92
C THR A 183 -6.90 -12.57 16.27
N GLU A 184 -6.93 -13.33 17.37
CA GLU A 184 -6.97 -12.74 18.72
C GLU A 184 -5.74 -11.88 19.02
N GLU A 185 -4.58 -12.25 18.46
CA GLU A 185 -3.35 -11.44 18.55
C GLU A 185 -3.49 -10.09 17.84
N CYS A 186 -4.01 -10.09 16.61
CA CYS A 186 -4.27 -8.86 15.86
C CYS A 186 -5.29 -7.96 16.57
N LYS A 187 -6.36 -8.53 17.13
CA LYS A 187 -7.33 -7.78 17.95
C LYS A 187 -6.69 -7.16 19.18
N ALA A 188 -5.82 -7.90 19.87
CA ALA A 188 -5.11 -7.39 21.04
C ALA A 188 -4.19 -6.21 20.69
N LEU A 189 -3.50 -6.25 19.54
CA LEU A 189 -2.67 -5.14 19.06
C LEU A 189 -3.51 -3.91 18.69
N VAL A 190 -4.66 -4.08 18.04
CA VAL A 190 -5.61 -2.98 17.79
C VAL A 190 -6.08 -2.38 19.12
N GLY A 191 -6.50 -3.22 20.08
CA GLY A 191 -6.91 -2.76 21.41
C GLY A 191 -5.82 -1.97 22.14
N LYS A 192 -4.57 -2.45 22.10
CA LYS A 192 -3.41 -1.72 22.64
C LYS A 192 -3.21 -0.37 21.94
N ALA A 193 -3.30 -0.33 20.62
CA ALA A 193 -3.08 0.89 19.84
C ALA A 193 -4.10 1.99 20.16
N LEU A 194 -5.33 1.60 20.45
CA LEU A 194 -6.45 2.50 20.77
C LEU A 194 -6.55 2.83 22.27
N ALA A 195 -5.80 2.14 23.12
CA ALA A 195 -5.82 2.39 24.55
C ALA A 195 -5.29 3.79 24.88
N PRO A 196 -5.96 4.55 25.77
CA PRO A 196 -5.46 5.83 26.25
C PRO A 196 -4.06 5.67 26.88
N GLY A 197 -3.08 6.41 26.37
CA GLY A 197 -1.74 6.47 26.95
C GLY A 197 -0.67 5.54 26.35
N TYR A 198 -0.97 4.79 25.28
CA TYR A 198 0.04 3.89 24.68
C TYR A 198 1.25 4.63 24.07
N MET A 199 1.22 5.97 23.85
CA MET A 199 2.42 6.75 23.48
C MET A 199 2.40 8.21 23.96
N THR A 200 2.76 8.49 25.22
CA THR A 200 3.19 9.85 25.67
C THR A 200 4.72 9.97 25.85
N HIS A 201 5.50 8.96 25.48
CA HIS A 201 6.96 8.99 25.66
C HIS A 201 7.71 8.44 24.44
N TRP A 202 7.68 9.19 23.34
CA TRP A 202 8.78 9.16 22.38
C TRP A 202 9.20 10.60 22.13
N SER A 203 10.01 11.12 23.05
CA SER A 203 10.85 12.28 22.79
C SER A 203 11.74 11.96 21.59
N ILE A 204 11.84 12.93 20.70
CA ILE A 204 12.79 13.00 19.60
C ILE A 204 14.17 12.54 20.11
N SER A 205 14.64 11.36 19.71
CA SER A 205 16.06 11.04 19.80
C SER A 205 16.73 11.66 18.59
N GLU A 206 17.40 12.78 18.84
CA GLU A 206 18.24 13.51 17.91
C GLU A 206 19.29 12.60 17.25
N ASP A 207 19.63 13.04 16.05
CA ASP A 207 20.72 12.58 15.18
C ASP A 207 21.94 12.04 15.94
N HIS A 208 22.32 10.80 15.63
CA HIS A 208 23.70 10.37 15.83
C HIS A 208 24.57 10.94 14.70
N LEU A 209 24.92 12.22 14.86
CA LEU A 209 26.18 12.76 14.34
C LEU A 209 27.33 12.15 15.16
N GLY A 210 27.86 11.04 14.67
CA GLY A 210 29.11 10.45 15.14
C GLY A 210 30.26 10.82 14.20
N SER A 211 30.85 11.99 14.42
CA SER A 211 32.16 12.37 13.89
C SER A 211 33.22 11.40 14.43
N SER A 212 34.01 10.78 13.55
CA SER A 212 35.35 10.32 13.91
C SER A 212 36.30 10.48 12.74
N ALA A 213 37.48 10.97 13.10
CA ALA A 213 38.53 11.48 12.25
C ALA A 213 39.18 10.43 11.34
N VAL A 214 39.70 10.98 10.25
CA VAL A 214 40.72 10.42 9.36
C VAL A 214 41.90 9.83 10.15
N GLN A 215 42.33 8.61 9.81
CA GLN A 215 43.76 8.27 9.65
C GLN A 215 43.95 6.96 8.84
N HIS A 216 45.04 6.95 8.09
CA HIS A 216 45.37 6.07 6.96
C HIS A 216 45.75 4.64 7.38
N SER A 217 45.59 3.67 6.45
CA SER A 217 46.67 2.78 5.94
C SER A 217 46.14 1.68 4.99
N ILE A 218 46.73 1.61 3.78
CA ILE A 218 46.64 0.53 2.76
C ILE A 218 47.90 -0.36 2.96
N PRO A 219 47.86 -1.72 2.92
CA PRO A 219 48.13 -2.51 1.67
C PRO A 219 47.60 -3.98 1.70
N PRO A 220 48.03 -4.92 0.81
CA PRO A 220 47.76 -4.99 -0.64
C PRO A 220 47.06 -6.31 -1.07
N ARG A 221 46.70 -6.37 -2.36
CA ARG A 221 46.14 -7.52 -3.11
C ARG A 221 46.94 -8.82 -2.99
N GLN A 222 46.22 -9.96 -2.98
CA GLN A 222 46.63 -11.19 -3.68
C GLN A 222 45.43 -11.87 -4.39
N ARG A 223 45.75 -12.52 -5.52
CA ARG A 223 44.88 -13.28 -6.43
C ARG A 223 44.85 -14.76 -6.02
N SER A 224 43.76 -15.48 -6.28
CA SER A 224 43.78 -16.69 -7.14
C SER A 224 42.38 -17.27 -7.41
N CYS A 225 42.26 -17.88 -8.59
CA CYS A 225 41.16 -18.70 -9.09
C CYS A 225 40.78 -19.90 -8.21
N GLY A 226 39.55 -20.36 -8.37
CA GLY A 226 39.09 -21.71 -7.99
C GLY A 226 37.64 -21.93 -8.40
N SER A 227 37.42 -22.56 -9.55
CA SER A 227 36.14 -23.11 -10.00
C SER A 227 35.74 -24.31 -9.14
N ILE A 228 34.45 -24.51 -8.85
CA ILE A 228 33.77 -25.82 -8.81
C ILE A 228 32.26 -25.59 -8.89
N ALA A 229 31.63 -26.39 -9.75
CA ALA A 229 30.21 -26.52 -9.98
C ALA A 229 29.45 -27.03 -8.75
N GLY A 230 28.22 -26.55 -8.57
CA GLY A 230 27.29 -27.06 -7.57
C GLY A 230 25.87 -26.63 -7.91
N SER A 231 25.14 -27.52 -8.58
CA SER A 231 23.71 -27.40 -8.84
C SER A 231 22.95 -27.43 -7.51
N VAL A 232 22.20 -26.37 -7.20
CA VAL A 232 21.18 -26.39 -6.15
C VAL A 232 19.95 -25.70 -6.71
N CYS A 233 18.91 -26.50 -6.96
CA CYS A 233 17.54 -26.04 -7.10
C CYS A 233 17.20 -25.19 -5.86
N ASN A 234 17.01 -23.88 -6.06
CA ASN A 234 16.54 -23.01 -5.00
C ASN A 234 15.23 -22.36 -5.46
N THR A 235 14.11 -22.95 -5.04
CA THR A 235 12.79 -22.34 -5.09
C THR A 235 12.69 -21.30 -3.99
N THR A 236 13.42 -20.19 -4.13
CA THR A 236 13.17 -18.98 -3.34
C THR A 236 12.02 -18.22 -4.00
N LYS A 237 10.83 -18.36 -3.42
CA LYS A 237 9.69 -17.48 -3.73
C LYS A 237 10.14 -16.03 -3.53
N PRO A 238 9.87 -15.11 -4.47
CA PRO A 238 10.21 -13.71 -4.27
C PRO A 238 9.33 -13.14 -3.15
N VAL A 239 9.96 -12.81 -2.02
CA VAL A 239 9.37 -12.09 -0.88
C VAL A 239 9.19 -10.64 -1.29
N TYR A 240 8.16 -10.34 -2.05
CA TYR A 240 7.72 -8.97 -2.30
C TYR A 240 6.20 -8.97 -2.26
N VAL A 241 5.63 -7.85 -1.79
CA VAL A 241 4.19 -7.57 -1.69
C VAL A 241 3.51 -7.85 -0.34
N VAL A 242 4.15 -7.50 0.78
CA VAL A 242 3.41 -6.86 1.89
C VAL A 242 4.36 -5.92 2.59
N LEU A 243 4.34 -4.67 2.18
CA LEU A 243 4.58 -3.56 3.07
C LEU A 243 3.92 -2.36 2.43
N VAL A 244 3.50 -1.41 3.26
CA VAL A 244 3.19 -0.03 2.88
C VAL A 244 1.71 0.22 2.60
N LEU A 245 0.94 0.32 3.69
CA LEU A 245 -0.16 1.28 3.76
C LEU A 245 0.09 2.48 4.72
N VAL A 246 1.10 2.45 5.60
CA VAL A 246 1.00 3.33 6.77
C VAL A 246 2.27 4.08 7.20
N GLN A 247 2.96 4.78 6.32
CA GLN A 247 3.76 5.92 6.79
C GLN A 247 3.42 7.15 5.97
N GLY A 248 3.13 8.27 6.63
CA GLY A 248 2.88 9.55 5.96
C GLY A 248 1.40 9.85 5.85
N VAL A 249 0.86 10.48 6.88
CA VAL A 249 0.71 11.93 6.89
C VAL A 249 1.47 12.46 8.10
#